data_AF-A0A8F6TX81-F1
#
_entry.id   AF-A0A8F6TX81-F1
#
_cell.length_a   1.000
_cell.length_b   1.000
_cell.length_c   1.000
_cell.angle_alpha   90.00
_cell.angle_beta   90.00
_cell.angle_gamma   90.00
#
_symmetry.space_group_name_H-M   'P 1'
#
loop_
_entity.id
_entity.type
_entity.pdbx_description
1 polymer ?
#
loop_
_entity_poly.entity_id
_entity_poly.type
_entity_poly.pdbx_seq_one_letter_code
_entity_poly.pdbx_strand_id
1 'polypeptide(L)'
;MKTCTLAIALTLLAAPAFAQSEVDRLEAASVSAGANMEAFLVSRVPEIAPAIPDWEWDEEMRTAAACTLDAIRAEGGDAAVETYLDEMDVFAEVEITSMEQMATVTPVPINPDFAMQTGQACGTAEIAMRRMQESGLMEAMMVPDVMGRLMN
;
A
#
# COMPACT_ATOMS: atom_id res chain seq x y z
N MET A 1 8.86 56.49 -16.15
CA MET A 1 8.56 55.41 -15.18
C MET A 1 7.84 54.31 -15.93
N LYS A 2 8.48 53.17 -16.17
CA LYS A 2 7.87 52.01 -16.82
C LYS A 2 8.00 50.84 -15.85
N THR A 3 6.96 50.63 -15.06
CA THR A 3 6.85 49.48 -14.16
C THR A 3 6.35 48.30 -15.01
N CYS A 4 7.27 47.42 -15.40
CA CYS A 4 6.92 46.10 -15.93
C CYS A 4 6.68 45.18 -14.73
N THR A 5 5.41 45.00 -14.36
CA THR A 5 5.02 43.99 -13.38
C THR A 5 5.08 42.63 -14.06
N LEU A 6 6.11 41.85 -13.74
CA LEU A 6 6.29 40.48 -14.20
C LEU A 6 5.25 39.60 -13.47
N ALA A 7 4.26 39.08 -14.19
CA ALA A 7 3.33 38.08 -13.67
C ALA A 7 4.06 36.73 -13.59
N ILE A 8 4.35 36.28 -12.37
CA ILE A 8 4.84 34.93 -12.11
C ILE A 8 3.66 33.97 -12.28
N ALA A 9 3.66 33.23 -13.38
CA ALA A 9 2.73 32.14 -13.61
C ALA A 9 3.08 31.01 -12.63
N LEU A 10 2.28 30.88 -11.59
CA LEU A 10 2.30 29.75 -10.66
C LEU A 10 1.70 28.54 -11.41
N THR A 11 2.52 27.80 -12.16
CA THR A 11 2.13 26.49 -12.70
C THR A 11 2.07 25.51 -11.54
N LEU A 12 0.95 25.51 -10.83
CA LEU A 12 0.53 24.38 -10.00
C LEU A 12 0.52 23.16 -10.92
N LEU A 13 1.36 22.18 -10.62
CA LEU A 13 1.31 20.85 -11.22
C LEU A 13 -0.07 20.26 -10.89
N ALA A 14 -1.04 20.52 -11.76
CA ALA A 14 -2.25 19.74 -11.82
C ALA A 14 -1.80 18.36 -12.30
N ALA A 15 -1.56 17.44 -11.36
CA ALA A 15 -1.47 16.04 -11.69
C ALA A 15 -2.71 15.67 -12.52
N PRO A 16 -2.58 14.81 -13.56
CA PRO A 16 -3.73 14.41 -14.33
C PRO A 16 -4.77 13.80 -13.38
N ALA A 17 -6.01 14.28 -13.45
CA ALA A 17 -7.09 13.83 -12.55
C ALA A 17 -7.28 12.30 -12.57
N PHE A 18 -6.89 11.63 -13.67
CA PHE A 18 -6.87 10.18 -13.81
C PHE A 18 -5.88 9.49 -12.85
N ALA A 19 -4.65 10.00 -12.74
CA ALA A 19 -3.67 9.44 -11.80
C ALA A 19 -4.12 9.65 -10.34
N GLN A 20 -4.78 10.78 -10.05
CA GLN A 20 -5.36 11.01 -8.73
C GLN A 20 -6.46 9.99 -8.41
N SER A 21 -7.35 9.67 -9.36
CA SER A 21 -8.38 8.65 -9.15
C SER A 21 -7.83 7.23 -9.00
N GLU A 22 -6.74 6.89 -9.69
CA GLU A 22 -6.10 5.57 -9.55
C GLU A 22 -5.41 5.42 -8.19
N VAL A 23 -4.72 6.46 -7.71
CA VAL A 23 -4.12 6.47 -6.37
C VAL A 23 -5.21 6.39 -5.29
N ASP A 24 -6.30 7.14 -5.44
CA ASP A 24 -7.43 7.09 -4.50
C ASP A 24 -8.08 5.70 -4.47
N ARG A 25 -8.20 5.03 -5.64
CA ARG A 25 -8.70 3.65 -5.74
C ARG A 25 -7.76 2.66 -5.06
N LEU A 26 -6.46 2.74 -5.34
CA LEU A 26 -5.47 1.88 -4.72
C LEU A 26 -5.41 2.05 -3.20
N GLU A 27 -5.51 3.30 -2.72
CA GLU A 27 -5.58 3.62 -1.30
C GLU A 27 -6.78 2.95 -0.64
N ALA A 28 -7.98 3.16 -1.20
CA ALA A 28 -9.20 2.58 -0.66
C ALA A 28 -9.13 1.04 -0.56
N ALA A 29 -8.63 0.38 -1.62
CA ALA A 29 -8.43 -1.06 -1.63
C ALA A 29 -7.39 -1.51 -0.60
N SER A 30 -6.26 -0.82 -0.50
CA SER A 30 -5.17 -1.18 0.41
C SER A 30 -5.56 -0.99 1.88
N VAL A 31 -6.28 0.08 2.22
CA VAL A 31 -6.80 0.33 3.57
C VAL A 31 -7.81 -0.74 3.96
N SER A 32 -8.72 -1.11 3.05
CA SER A 32 -9.69 -2.20 3.29
C SER A 32 -8.99 -3.55 3.47
N ALA A 33 -8.00 -3.87 2.64
CA ALA A 33 -7.19 -5.08 2.80
C ALA A 33 -6.42 -5.10 4.14
N GLY A 34 -5.87 -3.96 4.57
CA GLY A 34 -5.24 -3.78 5.87
C GLY A 34 -6.20 -4.06 7.03
N ALA A 35 -7.44 -3.55 6.94
CA ALA A 35 -8.48 -3.81 7.93
C ALA A 35 -8.88 -5.30 8.01
N ASN A 36 -8.94 -6.00 6.87
CA ASN A 36 -9.19 -7.45 6.84
C ASN A 36 -8.05 -8.24 7.50
N MET A 37 -6.80 -7.85 7.23
CA MET A 37 -5.62 -8.43 7.88
C MET A 37 -5.64 -8.17 9.41
N GLU A 38 -5.94 -6.95 9.83
CA GLU A 38 -6.08 -6.60 11.24
C GLU A 38 -7.18 -7.44 11.92
N ALA A 39 -8.35 -7.56 11.30
CA ALA A 39 -9.44 -8.38 11.83
C ALA A 39 -8.99 -9.83 12.06
N PHE A 40 -8.25 -10.41 11.12
CA PHE A 40 -7.64 -11.73 11.28
C PHE A 40 -6.65 -11.76 12.45
N LEU A 41 -5.67 -10.85 12.49
CA LEU A 41 -4.64 -10.82 13.52
C LEU A 41 -5.25 -10.70 14.93
N VAL A 42 -6.22 -9.80 15.11
CA VAL A 42 -6.90 -9.58 16.39
C VAL A 42 -7.81 -10.77 16.75
N SER A 43 -8.42 -11.44 15.77
CA SER A 43 -9.23 -12.63 16.04
C SER A 43 -8.42 -13.79 16.62
N ARG A 44 -7.14 -13.90 16.23
CA ARG A 44 -6.21 -14.95 16.68
C ARG A 44 -5.42 -14.54 17.92
N VAL A 45 -5.02 -13.28 17.98
CA VAL A 45 -4.15 -12.71 19.02
C VAL A 45 -4.71 -11.36 19.44
N PRO A 46 -5.76 -11.31 20.28
CA PRO A 46 -6.41 -10.05 20.66
C PRO A 46 -5.46 -9.01 21.26
N GLU A 47 -4.41 -9.46 21.96
CA GLU A 47 -3.40 -8.60 22.56
C GLU A 47 -2.44 -7.95 21.56
N ILE A 48 -2.48 -8.31 20.27
CA ILE A 48 -1.67 -7.68 19.22
C ILE A 48 -2.25 -6.35 18.75
N ALA A 49 -3.55 -6.10 19.01
CA ALA A 49 -4.26 -4.89 18.59
C ALA A 49 -3.51 -3.56 18.83
N PRO A 50 -2.92 -3.28 20.02
CA PRO A 50 -2.18 -2.03 20.23
C PRO A 50 -0.87 -1.92 19.45
N ALA A 51 -0.39 -3.03 18.88
CA ALA A 51 0.82 -3.10 18.09
C ALA A 51 0.56 -3.00 16.58
N ILE A 52 -0.70 -2.97 16.13
CA ILE A 52 -1.05 -2.86 14.72
C ILE A 52 -0.87 -1.40 14.26
N PRO A 53 -0.17 -1.13 13.14
CA PRO A 53 -0.02 0.22 12.63
C PRO A 53 -1.35 0.75 12.09
N ASP A 54 -1.45 2.08 12.04
CA ASP A 54 -2.51 2.72 11.27
C ASP A 54 -2.32 2.41 9.77
N TRP A 55 -3.39 1.90 9.16
CA TRP A 55 -3.43 1.55 7.74
C TRP A 55 -3.74 2.76 6.86
N GLU A 56 -4.20 3.89 7.42
CA GLU A 56 -4.47 5.09 6.65
C GLU A 56 -3.20 5.61 5.95
N TRP A 57 -3.37 6.11 4.73
CA TRP A 57 -2.25 6.61 3.94
C TRP A 57 -2.02 8.09 4.23
N ASP A 58 -0.74 8.43 4.42
CA ASP A 58 -0.29 9.80 4.42
C ASP A 58 0.22 10.20 3.03
N GLU A 59 0.67 11.45 2.90
CA GLU A 59 1.23 11.96 1.64
C GLU A 59 2.46 11.17 1.17
N GLU A 60 3.25 10.63 2.10
CA GLU A 60 4.44 9.84 1.77
C GLU A 60 4.03 8.52 1.09
N MET A 61 3.08 7.79 1.68
CA MET A 61 2.56 6.56 1.10
C MET A 61 1.85 6.82 -0.22
N ARG A 62 1.06 7.89 -0.33
CA ARG A 62 0.40 8.29 -1.59
C ARG A 62 1.41 8.59 -2.69
N THR A 63 2.51 9.27 -2.37
CA THR A 63 3.60 9.55 -3.32
C THR A 63 4.28 8.25 -3.79
N ALA A 64 4.57 7.32 -2.87
CA ALA A 64 5.17 6.03 -3.18
C ALA A 64 4.25 5.14 -4.03
N ALA A 65 2.94 5.18 -3.76
CA ALA A 65 1.93 4.48 -4.54
C ALA A 65 1.79 5.04 -5.97
N ALA A 66 1.79 6.37 -6.13
CA ALA A 66 1.80 6.99 -7.45
C ALA A 66 3.03 6.57 -8.27
N CYS A 67 4.22 6.57 -7.66
CA CYS A 67 5.44 6.05 -8.28
C CYS A 67 5.28 4.58 -8.74
N THR A 68 4.65 3.75 -7.91
CA THR A 68 4.42 2.32 -8.23
C THR A 68 3.50 2.16 -9.43
N LEU A 69 2.38 2.90 -9.47
CA LEU A 69 1.45 2.88 -10.61
C LEU A 69 2.11 3.39 -11.90
N ASP A 70 2.94 4.43 -11.82
CA ASP A 70 3.72 4.92 -12.97
C ASP A 70 4.74 3.88 -13.46
N ALA A 71 5.37 3.12 -12.55
CA ALA A 71 6.27 2.04 -12.92
C ALA A 71 5.52 0.88 -13.60
N ILE A 72 4.35 0.49 -13.09
CA ILE A 72 3.49 -0.54 -13.70
C ILE A 72 3.08 -0.09 -15.11
N ARG A 73 2.68 1.18 -15.25
CA ARG A 73 2.33 1.77 -16.54
C ARG A 73 3.51 1.78 -17.51
N ALA A 74 4.71 2.11 -17.03
CA ALA A 74 5.91 2.14 -17.88
C ALA A 74 6.28 0.75 -18.40
N GLU A 75 6.11 -0.30 -17.59
CA GLU A 75 6.46 -1.68 -17.94
C GLU A 75 5.35 -2.38 -18.75
N GLY A 76 4.09 -2.26 -18.33
CA GLY A 76 2.96 -3.02 -18.86
C GLY A 76 1.87 -2.20 -19.57
N GLY A 77 1.98 -0.87 -19.58
CA GLY A 77 0.97 0.05 -20.11
C GLY A 77 -0.25 0.21 -19.20
N ASP A 78 -1.22 1.02 -19.63
CA ASP A 78 -2.42 1.33 -18.84
C ASP A 78 -3.26 0.08 -18.50
N ALA A 79 -3.29 -0.93 -19.39
CA ALA A 79 -4.00 -2.17 -19.13
C ALA A 79 -3.43 -2.96 -17.93
N ALA A 80 -2.12 -2.87 -17.69
CA ALA A 80 -1.49 -3.50 -16.53
C ALA A 80 -1.85 -2.76 -15.22
N VAL A 81 -1.97 -1.43 -15.27
CA VAL A 81 -2.45 -0.62 -14.15
C VAL A 81 -3.88 -1.01 -13.79
N GLU A 82 -4.78 -1.05 -14.77
CA GLU A 82 -6.17 -1.44 -14.52
C GLU A 82 -6.29 -2.87 -13.99
N THR A 83 -5.54 -3.82 -14.55
CA THR A 83 -5.53 -5.21 -14.06
C THR A 83 -5.09 -5.28 -12.60
N TYR A 84 -4.02 -4.57 -12.24
CA TYR A 84 -3.53 -4.55 -10.87
C TYR A 84 -4.54 -3.89 -9.90
N LEU A 85 -5.18 -2.79 -10.31
CA LEU A 85 -6.21 -2.14 -9.50
C LEU A 85 -7.46 -3.02 -9.34
N ASP A 86 -7.88 -3.74 -10.38
CA ASP A 86 -8.97 -4.72 -10.30
C ASP A 86 -8.63 -5.85 -9.33
N GLU A 87 -7.41 -6.38 -9.38
CA GLU A 87 -6.94 -7.41 -8.45
C GLU A 87 -6.88 -6.91 -7.00
N MET A 88 -6.47 -5.65 -6.79
CA MET A 88 -6.46 -5.01 -5.47
C MET A 88 -7.87 -4.81 -4.92
N ASP A 89 -8.83 -4.39 -5.76
CA ASP A 89 -10.24 -4.26 -5.36
C ASP A 89 -10.83 -5.61 -4.96
N VAL A 90 -10.54 -6.67 -5.71
CA VAL A 90 -10.97 -8.03 -5.35
C VAL A 90 -10.33 -8.47 -4.03
N PHE A 91 -9.02 -8.25 -3.87
CA PHE A 91 -8.30 -8.61 -2.65
C PHE A 91 -8.82 -7.87 -1.42
N ALA A 92 -9.23 -6.60 -1.57
CA ALA A 92 -9.84 -5.79 -0.52
C ALA A 92 -11.16 -6.37 0.02
N GLU A 93 -11.83 -7.23 -0.74
CA GLU A 93 -13.06 -7.94 -0.33
C GLU A 93 -12.78 -9.33 0.24
N VAL A 94 -11.55 -9.85 0.13
CA VAL A 94 -11.19 -11.20 0.61
C VAL A 94 -11.04 -11.20 2.13
N GLU A 95 -11.84 -12.02 2.80
CA GLU A 95 -11.63 -12.34 4.21
C GLU A 95 -10.35 -13.17 4.38
N ILE A 96 -9.44 -12.68 5.23
CA ILE A 96 -8.20 -13.37 5.58
C ILE A 96 -8.49 -14.35 6.73
N THR A 97 -8.21 -15.63 6.48
CA THR A 97 -8.46 -16.71 7.45
C THR A 97 -7.18 -17.41 7.92
N SER A 98 -6.07 -17.19 7.21
CA SER A 98 -4.73 -17.69 7.56
C SER A 98 -3.61 -16.83 6.96
N MET A 99 -2.42 -16.91 7.56
CA MET A 99 -1.21 -16.26 7.03
C MET A 99 -0.80 -16.81 5.66
N GLU A 100 -0.99 -18.11 5.41
CA GLU A 100 -0.70 -18.76 4.12
C GLU A 100 -1.62 -18.23 3.02
N GLN A 101 -2.93 -18.14 3.30
CA GLN A 101 -3.90 -17.57 2.36
C GLN A 101 -3.46 -16.16 1.97
N MET A 102 -3.21 -15.30 2.97
CA MET A 102 -2.78 -13.92 2.74
C MET A 102 -1.56 -13.83 1.81
N ALA A 103 -0.52 -14.64 2.05
CA ALA A 103 0.68 -14.67 1.22
C ALA A 103 0.41 -15.09 -0.23
N THR A 104 -0.59 -15.95 -0.46
CA THR A 104 -0.95 -16.46 -1.80
C THR A 104 -1.93 -15.58 -2.57
N VAL A 105 -2.81 -14.85 -1.86
CA VAL A 105 -3.86 -14.05 -2.49
C VAL A 105 -3.49 -12.57 -2.63
N THR A 106 -2.41 -12.11 -1.98
CA THR A 106 -1.89 -10.75 -2.16
C THR A 106 -1.56 -10.51 -3.63
N PRO A 107 -2.18 -9.51 -4.28
CA PRO A 107 -1.88 -9.18 -5.67
C PRO A 107 -0.42 -8.83 -5.88
N VAL A 108 0.14 -9.29 -7.01
CA VAL A 108 1.54 -9.04 -7.37
C VAL A 108 1.56 -8.21 -8.65
N PRO A 109 2.09 -6.98 -8.62
CA PRO A 109 2.13 -6.15 -9.81
C PRO A 109 3.08 -6.77 -10.84
N ILE A 110 2.55 -7.14 -12.01
CA ILE A 110 3.25 -7.74 -13.15
C ILE A 110 3.89 -9.10 -12.84
N ASN A 111 4.88 -9.16 -11.93
CA ASN A 111 5.52 -10.37 -11.41
C ASN A 111 6.29 -10.08 -10.09
N PRO A 112 6.74 -11.11 -9.35
CA PRO A 112 7.38 -10.92 -8.05
C PRO A 112 8.69 -10.11 -8.09
N ASP A 113 9.51 -10.30 -9.12
CA ASP A 113 10.78 -9.59 -9.26
C ASP A 113 10.54 -8.09 -9.50
N PHE A 114 9.54 -7.76 -10.32
CA PHE A 114 9.09 -6.39 -10.53
C PHE A 114 8.55 -5.77 -9.24
N ALA A 115 7.67 -6.48 -8.53
CA ALA A 115 7.08 -6.01 -7.27
C ALA A 115 8.15 -5.67 -6.22
N MET A 116 9.16 -6.53 -6.07
CA MET A 116 10.28 -6.32 -5.17
C MET A 116 11.12 -5.10 -5.58
N GLN A 117 11.50 -5.00 -6.86
CA GLN A 117 12.33 -3.90 -7.35
C GLN A 117 11.61 -2.55 -7.25
N THR A 118 10.35 -2.50 -7.68
CA THR A 118 9.52 -1.30 -7.63
C THR A 118 9.21 -0.90 -6.19
N GLY A 119 8.93 -1.86 -5.31
CA GLY A 119 8.70 -1.58 -3.89
C GLY A 119 9.91 -0.95 -3.19
N GLN A 120 11.12 -1.34 -3.59
CA GLN A 120 12.35 -0.69 -3.12
C GLN A 120 12.59 0.67 -3.77
N ALA A 121 12.41 0.77 -5.08
CA ALA A 121 12.67 2.00 -5.83
C ALA A 121 11.69 3.13 -5.49
N CYS A 122 10.41 2.81 -5.26
CA CYS A 122 9.37 3.75 -4.89
C CYS A 122 9.21 3.92 -3.38
N GLY A 123 9.89 3.11 -2.57
CA GLY A 123 9.91 3.24 -1.10
C GLY A 123 8.74 2.61 -0.35
N THR A 124 7.74 2.02 -1.03
CA THR A 124 6.58 1.39 -0.37
C THR A 124 7.00 0.28 0.60
N ALA A 125 8.04 -0.50 0.26
CA ALA A 125 8.57 -1.54 1.14
C ALA A 125 9.19 -0.96 2.42
N GLU A 126 9.96 0.13 2.30
CA GLU A 126 10.58 0.79 3.46
C GLU A 126 9.52 1.42 4.37
N ILE A 127 8.54 2.12 3.80
CA ILE A 127 7.42 2.72 4.53
C ILE A 127 6.66 1.66 5.32
N ALA A 128 6.28 0.55 4.67
CA ALA A 128 5.57 -0.55 5.32
C ALA A 128 6.39 -1.15 6.47
N MET A 129 7.67 -1.43 6.24
CA MET A 129 8.57 -1.96 7.28
C MET A 129 8.74 -0.99 8.45
N ARG A 130 8.87 0.31 8.18
CA ARG A 130 9.02 1.34 9.21
C ARG A 130 7.75 1.44 10.06
N ARG A 131 6.57 1.50 9.44
CA ARG A 131 5.28 1.51 10.16
C ARG A 131 5.09 0.27 11.04
N MET A 132 5.45 -0.91 10.55
CA MET A 132 5.38 -2.15 11.35
C MET A 132 6.37 -2.18 12.52
N GLN A 133 7.54 -1.56 12.39
CA GLN A 133 8.51 -1.43 13.49
C GLN A 133 8.06 -0.38 14.51
N GLU A 134 7.62 0.80 14.05
CA GLU A 134 7.21 1.91 14.92
C GLU A 134 5.94 1.59 15.71
N SER A 135 5.04 0.77 15.14
CA SER A 135 3.85 0.27 15.84
C SER A 135 4.15 -0.86 16.84
N GLY A 136 5.29 -1.55 16.70
CA GLY A 136 5.62 -2.73 17.50
C GLY A 136 5.06 -4.04 16.94
N LEU A 137 4.40 -4.02 15.77
CA LEU A 137 3.82 -5.21 15.16
C LEU A 137 4.89 -6.27 14.89
N MET A 138 6.05 -5.82 14.37
CA MET A 138 7.15 -6.71 14.02
C MET A 138 7.66 -7.46 15.26
N GLU A 139 7.90 -6.75 16.37
CA GLU A 139 8.32 -7.35 17.63
C GLU A 139 7.25 -8.29 18.20
N ALA A 140 5.98 -7.91 18.13
CA ALA A 140 4.87 -8.74 18.62
C ALA A 140 4.78 -10.06 17.86
N MET A 141 4.91 -10.03 16.53
CA MET A 141 4.88 -11.23 15.68
C MET A 141 6.09 -12.14 15.90
N MET A 142 7.22 -11.62 16.38
CA MET A 142 8.41 -12.42 16.71
C MET A 142 8.28 -13.21 18.02
N VAL A 143 7.26 -12.95 18.83
CA VAL A 143 6.99 -13.74 20.04
C VAL A 143 6.52 -15.14 19.64
N PRO A 144 7.19 -16.23 20.10
CA PRO A 144 6.87 -17.59 19.65
C PRO A 144 5.41 -18.02 19.86
N ASP A 145 4.79 -17.58 20.96
CA ASP A 145 3.39 -17.87 21.27
C ASP A 145 2.41 -17.15 20.33
N VAL A 146 2.71 -15.88 19.98
CA VAL A 146 1.95 -15.10 18.99
C VAL A 146 2.05 -15.78 17.63
N MET A 147 3.27 -16.07 17.18
CA MET A 147 3.51 -16.74 15.90
C MET A 147 2.81 -18.11 15.84
N GLY A 148 2.86 -18.88 16.93
CA GLY A 148 2.16 -20.16 17.04
C GLY A 148 0.64 -20.03 16.86
N ARG A 149 0.01 -18.98 17.39
CA ARG A 149 -1.42 -18.72 17.22
C ARG A 149 -1.81 -18.18 15.84
N LEU A 150 -0.91 -17.47 15.16
CA LEU A 150 -1.16 -16.98 13.81
C LEU A 150 -1.04 -18.08 12.74
N MET A 151 -0.30 -19.15 13.04
CA MET A 151 -0.08 -20.29 12.14
C MET A 151 -1.10 -21.43 12.31
N ASN A 152 -1.97 -21.39 13.33
CA ASN A 152 -2.99 -22.40 13.65
C ASN A 152 -4.40 -21.78 13.66
#